data_AF-A0A8H4KIU5-F1
#
_entry.id   AF-A0A8H4KIU5-F1
#
_cell.length_a   1.000
_cell.length_b   1.000
_cell.length_c   1.000
_cell.angle_alpha   90.00
_cell.angle_beta   90.00
_cell.angle_gamma   90.00
#
_symmetry.space_group_name_H-M   'P 1'
#
loop_
_entity.id
_entity.type
_entity.pdbx_description
1 polymer ?
#
loop_
_entity_poly.entity_id
_entity_poly.type
_entity_poly.pdbx_seq_one_letter_code
_entity_poly.pdbx_strand_id
1 'polypeptide(L)'
;MLSHVAALPEIWQEISDYLDQSDLAHLTRVSKEFNVITEKYLYRKITWRWDHSRPDNAAPIHQIFLNILRRPELALYVYELRVTGIGYGPKPRLVGATPILSQDQDVALSMVQEAGLPHPEGWITKLCELDVETIVALIILQLPNIQTLVIDMFHRDDGYGSPVPHFSPIGDVLRLRATKLERLTEVHWPSKDFDCHSYLIRRGEVLDMLPILRAPRLQKASLKLSTPTASDDDNSTN
;
A
#
# COMPACT_ATOMS: atom_id res chain seq x y z
N MET A 1 31.65 -19.01 -14.67
CA MET A 1 30.47 -19.59 -15.35
C MET A 1 29.15 -18.98 -14.86
N LEU A 2 28.97 -18.69 -13.56
CA LEU A 2 27.81 -17.94 -13.02
C LEU A 2 27.71 -16.47 -13.48
N SER A 3 28.80 -15.87 -13.96
CA SER A 3 28.85 -14.47 -14.40
C SER A 3 28.07 -14.17 -15.69
N HIS A 4 27.83 -15.16 -16.55
CA HIS A 4 27.10 -14.93 -17.81
C HIS A 4 25.58 -14.98 -17.65
N VAL A 5 25.06 -15.77 -16.72
CA VAL A 5 23.61 -15.85 -16.46
C VAL A 5 23.11 -14.59 -15.76
N ALA A 6 23.95 -13.98 -14.90
CA ALA A 6 23.69 -12.70 -14.26
C ALA A 6 23.55 -11.52 -15.27
N ALA A 7 24.10 -11.65 -16.48
CA ALA A 7 24.28 -10.52 -17.40
C ALA A 7 23.13 -10.28 -18.40
N LEU A 8 22.05 -11.08 -18.38
CA LEU A 8 20.95 -10.98 -19.35
C LEU A 8 19.64 -10.55 -18.68
N PRO A 9 19.29 -9.24 -18.70
CA PRO A 9 18.09 -8.71 -18.05
C PRO A 9 16.77 -9.34 -18.50
N GLU A 10 16.69 -9.76 -19.76
CA GLU A 10 15.49 -10.35 -20.37
C GLU A 10 15.20 -11.74 -19.79
N ILE A 11 16.24 -12.56 -19.60
CA ILE A 11 16.12 -13.89 -19.00
C ILE A 11 15.69 -13.78 -17.54
N TRP A 12 16.27 -12.81 -16.82
CA TRP A 12 15.92 -12.58 -15.42
C TRP A 12 14.48 -12.10 -15.23
N GLN A 13 13.94 -11.36 -16.19
CA GLN A 13 12.53 -10.98 -16.16
C GLN A 13 11.63 -12.21 -16.21
N GLU A 14 11.87 -13.14 -17.14
CA GLU A 14 11.09 -14.38 -17.21
C GLU A 14 11.27 -15.24 -15.97
N ILE A 15 12.52 -15.47 -15.53
CA ILE A 15 12.80 -16.27 -14.31
C ILE A 15 12.06 -15.68 -13.11
N SER A 16 12.10 -14.35 -12.94
CA SER A 16 11.45 -13.69 -11.81
C SER A 16 9.93 -13.86 -11.80
N ASP A 17 9.30 -14.02 -12.97
CA ASP A 17 7.86 -14.23 -13.06
C ASP A 17 7.45 -15.67 -12.63
N TYR A 18 8.40 -16.60 -12.51
CA TYR A 18 8.19 -17.97 -12.01
C TYR A 18 8.64 -18.18 -10.56
N LEU A 19 9.37 -17.25 -9.95
CA LEU A 19 9.86 -17.36 -8.58
C LEU A 19 8.89 -16.70 -7.60
N ASP A 20 8.73 -17.31 -6.43
CA ASP A 20 8.02 -16.66 -5.34
C ASP A 20 8.92 -15.61 -4.63
N GLN A 21 8.31 -14.82 -3.75
CA GLN A 21 9.02 -13.74 -3.05
C GLN A 21 10.07 -14.26 -2.07
N SER A 22 9.90 -15.49 -1.55
CA SER A 22 10.85 -16.15 -0.66
C SER A 22 12.10 -16.59 -1.42
N ASP A 23 11.92 -17.19 -2.60
CA ASP A 23 13.00 -17.60 -3.49
C ASP A 23 13.79 -16.40 -3.99
N LEU A 24 13.11 -15.33 -4.39
CA LEU A 24 13.77 -14.06 -4.73
C LEU A 24 14.59 -13.52 -3.55
N ALA A 25 14.04 -13.55 -2.33
CA ALA A 25 14.76 -13.13 -1.14
C ALA A 25 15.98 -14.04 -0.87
N HIS A 26 15.89 -15.35 -1.07
CA HIS A 26 17.05 -16.24 -0.97
C HIS A 26 18.13 -15.92 -2.00
N LEU A 27 17.75 -15.66 -3.26
CA LEU A 27 18.69 -15.30 -4.31
C LEU A 27 19.45 -14.01 -4.02
N THR A 28 18.81 -13.03 -3.37
CA THR A 28 19.50 -11.79 -2.95
C THR A 28 20.65 -12.03 -1.98
N ARG A 29 20.70 -13.20 -1.31
CA ARG A 29 21.71 -13.57 -0.31
C ARG A 29 22.84 -14.44 -0.88
N VAL A 30 22.72 -14.94 -2.10
CA VAL A 30 23.68 -15.86 -2.72
C VAL A 30 25.00 -15.16 -3.06
N SER A 31 24.94 -13.97 -3.65
CA SER A 31 26.12 -13.16 -4.01
C SER A 31 25.72 -11.69 -4.23
N LYS A 32 26.71 -10.79 -4.31
CA LYS A 32 26.47 -9.35 -4.55
C LYS A 32 25.88 -9.09 -5.94
N GLU A 33 26.33 -9.83 -6.93
CA GLU A 33 25.85 -9.73 -8.32
C GLU A 33 24.38 -10.14 -8.41
N PHE A 34 24.03 -11.28 -7.79
CA PHE A 34 22.63 -11.72 -7.73
C PHE A 34 21.78 -10.76 -6.91
N ASN A 35 22.30 -10.18 -5.82
CA ASN A 35 21.59 -9.16 -5.06
C ASN A 35 21.16 -7.98 -5.94
N VAL A 36 22.08 -7.38 -6.68
CA VAL A 36 21.80 -6.24 -7.58
C VAL A 36 20.73 -6.59 -8.62
N ILE A 37 20.77 -7.81 -9.15
CA ILE A 37 19.83 -8.25 -10.20
C ILE A 37 18.46 -8.57 -9.61
N THR A 38 18.42 -9.27 -8.48
CA THR A 38 17.19 -9.81 -7.89
C THR A 38 16.44 -8.81 -7.02
N GLU A 39 17.13 -7.80 -6.48
CA GLU A 39 16.52 -6.74 -5.67
C GLU A 39 15.37 -6.06 -6.41
N LYS A 40 15.58 -5.62 -7.67
CA LYS A 40 14.51 -4.97 -8.45
C LYS A 40 13.29 -5.88 -8.66
N TYR A 41 13.48 -7.20 -8.74
CA TYR A 41 12.38 -8.15 -8.91
C TYR A 41 11.67 -8.46 -7.60
N LEU A 42 12.40 -8.47 -6.47
CA LEU A 42 11.86 -8.63 -5.13
C LEU A 42 10.84 -7.53 -4.78
N TYR A 43 11.11 -6.29 -5.19
CA TYR A 43 10.23 -5.14 -4.99
C TYR A 43 9.21 -4.94 -6.11
N ARG A 44 9.28 -5.71 -7.21
CA ARG A 44 8.42 -5.52 -8.40
C ARG A 44 6.93 -5.65 -8.10
N LYS A 45 6.58 -6.69 -7.34
CA LYS A 45 5.21 -7.02 -6.95
C LYS A 45 5.18 -7.22 -5.44
N ILE A 46 4.57 -6.30 -4.72
CA ILE A 46 4.46 -6.34 -3.27
C ILE A 46 3.03 -6.72 -2.92
N THR A 47 2.86 -7.92 -2.36
CA THR A 47 1.57 -8.40 -1.90
C THR A 47 1.61 -8.63 -0.41
N TRP A 48 0.77 -7.89 0.30
CA TRP A 48 0.49 -8.10 1.69
C TRP A 48 -0.97 -8.47 1.87
N ARG A 49 -1.19 -9.63 2.49
CA ARG A 49 -2.49 -10.06 2.95
C ARG A 49 -2.42 -10.29 4.45
N TRP A 50 -3.06 -9.43 5.23
CA TRP A 50 -3.16 -9.63 6.68
C TRP A 50 -4.45 -10.36 7.02
N ASP A 51 -4.36 -11.25 7.99
CA ASP A 51 -5.50 -12.00 8.53
C ASP A 51 -5.69 -11.56 9.98
N HIS A 52 -6.84 -10.95 10.29
CA HIS A 52 -7.15 -10.52 11.65
C HIS A 52 -7.20 -11.68 12.66
N SER A 53 -7.38 -12.92 12.19
CA SER A 53 -7.31 -14.12 13.04
C SER A 53 -5.89 -14.60 13.33
N ARG A 54 -4.88 -14.11 12.58
CA ARG A 54 -3.46 -14.53 12.68
C ARG A 54 -2.50 -13.34 12.53
N PRO A 55 -2.43 -12.45 13.53
CA PRO A 55 -1.65 -11.21 13.44
C PRO A 55 -0.14 -11.44 13.29
N ASP A 56 0.40 -12.57 13.79
CA ASP A 56 1.84 -12.84 13.81
C ASP A 56 2.43 -13.26 12.44
N ASN A 57 1.58 -13.56 11.45
CA ASN A 57 2.03 -14.07 10.14
C ASN A 57 2.56 -12.98 9.19
N ALA A 58 2.59 -11.71 9.60
CA ALA A 58 2.90 -10.57 8.73
C ALA A 58 4.38 -10.11 8.75
N ALA A 59 5.25 -10.67 9.61
CA ALA A 59 6.57 -10.10 9.88
C ALA A 59 7.49 -9.83 8.66
N PRO A 60 7.56 -10.70 7.61
CA PRO A 60 8.49 -10.47 6.50
C PRO A 60 8.18 -9.23 5.64
N ILE A 61 6.89 -8.91 5.47
CA ILE A 61 6.47 -7.78 4.61
C ILE A 61 6.73 -6.43 5.27
N HIS A 62 6.80 -6.40 6.60
CA HIS A 62 7.10 -5.19 7.37
C HIS A 62 8.51 -4.67 7.02
N GLN A 63 9.47 -5.57 6.85
CA GLN A 63 10.84 -5.18 6.48
C GLN A 63 10.91 -4.61 5.06
N ILE A 64 10.12 -5.13 4.12
CA ILE A 64 10.02 -4.58 2.76
C ILE A 64 9.53 -3.12 2.82
N PHE A 65 8.47 -2.85 3.58
CA PHE A 65 7.94 -1.50 3.74
C PHE A 65 8.94 -0.55 4.40
N LEU A 66 9.56 -0.97 5.49
CA LEU A 66 10.57 -0.17 6.18
C LEU A 66 11.78 0.10 5.27
N ASN A 67 12.20 -0.88 4.46
CA ASN A 67 13.28 -0.69 3.50
C ASN A 67 12.92 0.33 2.42
N ILE A 68 11.69 0.35 1.91
CA ILE A 68 11.27 1.36 0.93
C ILE A 68 11.32 2.77 1.55
N LEU A 69 10.84 2.93 2.79
CA LEU A 69 10.92 4.22 3.48
C LEU A 69 12.38 4.70 3.67
N ARG A 70 13.30 3.77 3.94
CA ARG A 70 14.74 4.04 4.13
C ARG A 70 15.47 4.32 2.83
N ARG A 71 15.07 3.62 1.78
CA ARG A 71 15.67 3.62 0.46
C ARG A 71 14.59 3.93 -0.58
N PRO A 72 14.16 5.21 -0.69
CA PRO A 72 13.10 5.61 -1.62
C PRO A 72 13.39 5.22 -3.08
N GLU A 73 14.65 5.01 -3.46
CA GLU A 73 14.99 4.51 -4.78
C GLU A 73 14.42 3.12 -5.09
N LEU A 74 14.13 2.30 -4.07
CA LEU A 74 13.47 1.00 -4.22
C LEU A 74 12.02 1.13 -4.71
N ALA A 75 11.37 2.25 -4.40
CA ALA A 75 10.01 2.54 -4.85
C ALA A 75 9.91 2.64 -6.39
N LEU A 76 11.02 2.95 -7.07
CA LEU A 76 11.11 2.94 -8.53
C LEU A 76 10.90 1.55 -9.13
N TYR A 77 11.16 0.49 -8.36
CA TYR A 77 10.99 -0.87 -8.83
C TYR A 77 9.58 -1.40 -8.61
N VAL A 78 8.72 -0.70 -7.86
CA VAL A 78 7.38 -1.18 -7.54
C VAL A 78 6.41 -0.88 -8.68
N TYR A 79 5.85 -1.92 -9.27
CA TYR A 79 4.82 -1.83 -10.32
C TYR A 79 3.45 -2.28 -9.83
N GLU A 80 3.41 -3.09 -8.78
CA GLU A 80 2.19 -3.63 -8.22
C GLU A 80 2.26 -3.62 -6.69
N LEU A 81 1.29 -2.95 -6.07
CA LEU A 81 1.11 -2.93 -4.63
C LEU A 81 -0.28 -3.45 -4.30
N ARG A 82 -0.33 -4.55 -3.55
CA ARG A 82 -1.56 -5.12 -2.99
C ARG A 82 -1.47 -5.13 -1.48
N VAL A 83 -2.36 -4.40 -0.83
CA VAL A 83 -2.48 -4.35 0.63
C VAL A 83 -3.92 -4.69 0.98
N THR A 84 -4.13 -5.97 1.34
CA THR A 84 -5.44 -6.61 1.46
C THR A 84 -5.65 -7.23 2.84
N GLY A 85 -6.90 -7.27 3.31
CA GLY A 85 -7.24 -7.76 4.64
C GLY A 85 -8.29 -8.85 4.63
N ILE A 86 -8.16 -9.83 5.53
CA ILE A 86 -9.17 -10.86 5.81
C ILE A 86 -9.74 -10.66 7.20
N GLY A 87 -11.07 -10.64 7.30
CA GLY A 87 -11.80 -10.62 8.56
C GLY A 87 -11.94 -9.23 9.19
N TYR A 88 -12.20 -9.23 10.50
CA TYR A 88 -12.46 -8.04 11.29
C TYR A 88 -11.60 -8.01 12.55
N GLY A 89 -11.04 -6.85 12.86
CA GLY A 89 -10.25 -6.64 14.06
C GLY A 89 -9.37 -5.40 13.99
N PRO A 90 -8.57 -5.14 15.03
CA PRO A 90 -7.57 -4.08 15.00
C PRO A 90 -6.57 -4.33 13.87
N LYS A 91 -6.08 -3.26 13.26
CA LYS A 91 -5.03 -3.36 12.25
C LYS A 91 -3.74 -3.87 12.89
N PRO A 92 -2.93 -4.68 12.16
CA PRO A 92 -1.61 -5.05 12.63
C PRO A 92 -0.76 -3.77 12.80
N ARG A 93 0.18 -3.79 13.75
CA ARG A 93 1.27 -2.82 13.80
C ARG A 93 2.48 -3.44 13.12
N LEU A 94 3.33 -2.63 12.48
CA LEU A 94 4.58 -3.18 11.96
C LEU A 94 5.48 -3.54 13.14
N VAL A 95 5.73 -4.84 13.31
CA VAL A 95 6.72 -5.35 14.26
C VAL A 95 8.10 -5.30 13.58
N GLY A 96 8.98 -4.46 14.10
CA GLY A 96 10.40 -4.41 13.72
C GLY A 96 11.26 -4.72 14.95
N ALA A 97 12.20 -5.65 14.82
CA ALA A 97 13.27 -5.77 15.80
C ALA A 97 14.08 -4.46 15.79
N THR A 98 14.23 -3.83 16.95
CA THR A 98 14.97 -2.58 17.23
C THR A 98 14.38 -1.26 16.67
N PRO A 99 14.64 -0.11 17.34
CA PRO A 99 14.11 1.19 16.92
C PRO A 99 14.81 1.63 15.63
N ILE A 100 14.22 1.23 14.51
CA ILE A 100 14.63 1.45 13.12
C ILE A 100 14.64 2.94 12.73
N LEU A 101 14.20 3.83 13.61
CA LEU A 101 13.86 5.22 13.32
C LEU A 101 14.87 6.27 13.81
N SER A 102 16.06 5.94 14.35
CA SER A 102 16.95 6.97 14.90
C SER A 102 17.88 7.67 13.89
N GLN A 103 18.17 7.07 12.73
CA GLN A 103 18.84 7.73 11.60
C GLN A 103 17.94 7.84 10.36
N ASP A 104 17.02 6.90 10.20
CA ASP A 104 16.13 6.84 9.03
C ASP A 104 14.85 7.67 9.21
N GLN A 105 14.61 8.24 10.41
CA GLN A 105 13.54 9.21 10.63
C GLN A 105 13.69 10.38 9.66
N ASP A 106 14.90 10.88 9.45
CA ASP A 106 15.11 12.13 8.71
C ASP A 106 14.53 12.07 7.30
N VAL A 107 14.62 10.92 6.62
CA VAL A 107 14.07 10.73 5.26
C VAL A 107 12.54 10.67 5.29
N ALA A 108 11.95 9.90 6.20
CA ALA A 108 10.49 9.78 6.29
C ALA A 108 9.84 11.05 6.87
N LEU A 109 10.53 11.77 7.76
CA LEU A 109 10.14 13.07 8.29
C LEU A 109 10.22 14.15 7.22
N SER A 110 11.29 14.19 6.42
CA SER A 110 11.39 15.14 5.31
C SER A 110 10.28 14.89 4.29
N MET A 111 9.93 13.63 4.02
CA MET A 111 8.76 13.30 3.20
C MET A 111 7.47 13.87 3.75
N VAL A 112 7.21 13.73 5.06
CA VAL A 112 6.00 14.29 5.67
C VAL A 112 5.95 15.81 5.54
N GLN A 113 7.10 16.48 5.70
CA GLN A 113 7.23 17.93 5.60
C GLN A 113 7.07 18.43 4.15
N GLU A 114 7.61 17.71 3.17
CA GLU A 114 7.60 18.10 1.75
C GLU A 114 6.30 17.73 1.04
N ALA A 115 5.59 16.69 1.48
CA ALA A 115 4.39 16.16 0.83
C ALA A 115 3.17 17.09 0.90
N GLY A 116 3.19 18.09 1.79
CA GLY A 116 2.04 18.97 2.03
C GLY A 116 0.88 18.24 2.70
N LEU A 117 1.18 17.28 3.59
CA LEU A 117 0.18 16.48 4.31
C LEU A 117 -0.56 17.31 5.37
N PRO A 118 -1.84 17.02 5.62
CA PRO A 118 -2.59 17.70 6.68
C PRO A 118 -2.04 17.31 8.05
N HIS A 119 -1.81 18.30 8.93
CA HIS A 119 -1.34 18.09 10.31
C HIS A 119 -0.08 17.22 10.41
N PRO A 120 1.08 17.69 9.91
CA PRO A 120 2.30 16.89 9.83
C PRO A 120 2.74 16.29 11.17
N GLU A 121 2.52 16.97 12.29
CA GLU A 121 2.82 16.43 13.64
C GLU A 121 2.09 15.12 13.96
N GLY A 122 0.83 14.99 13.52
CA GLY A 122 0.05 13.77 13.68
C GLY A 122 0.59 12.62 12.83
N TRP A 123 1.10 12.93 11.64
CA TRP A 123 1.78 11.96 10.77
C TRP A 123 3.10 11.49 11.36
N ILE A 124 3.90 12.41 11.89
CA ILE A 124 5.16 12.10 12.57
C ILE A 124 4.91 11.16 13.75
N THR A 125 3.91 11.46 14.59
CA THR A 125 3.57 10.62 15.74
C THR A 125 3.18 9.20 15.31
N LYS A 126 2.28 9.07 14.32
CA LYS A 126 1.84 7.77 13.80
C LYS A 126 3.00 6.98 13.15
N LEU A 127 3.89 7.67 12.45
CA LEU A 127 5.09 7.07 11.88
C LEU A 127 6.02 6.52 12.98
N CYS A 128 6.24 7.29 14.05
CA CYS A 128 7.01 6.84 15.23
C CYS A 128 6.40 5.61 15.91
N GLU A 129 5.07 5.51 15.90
CA GLU A 129 4.32 4.37 16.44
C GLU A 129 4.27 3.16 15.49
N LEU A 130 4.90 3.27 14.31
CA LEU A 130 4.87 2.26 13.25
C LEU A 130 3.44 1.93 12.81
N ASP A 131 2.59 2.97 12.74
CA ASP A 131 1.24 2.84 12.22
C ASP A 131 1.27 2.40 10.75
N VAL A 132 0.56 1.31 10.50
CA VAL A 132 0.59 0.62 9.23
C VAL A 132 -0.05 1.44 8.10
N GLU A 133 -1.14 2.16 8.38
CA GLU A 133 -1.77 3.01 7.35
C GLU A 133 -0.86 4.17 6.98
N THR A 134 -0.26 4.82 7.96
CA THR A 134 0.71 5.90 7.72
C THR A 134 1.88 5.42 6.89
N ILE A 135 2.46 4.26 7.20
CA ILE A 135 3.60 3.72 6.44
C ILE A 135 3.20 3.36 5.01
N VAL A 136 2.07 2.69 4.80
CA VAL A 136 1.59 2.36 3.46
C VAL A 136 1.26 3.62 2.67
N ALA A 137 0.67 4.64 3.30
CA ALA A 137 0.39 5.93 2.66
C ALA A 137 1.68 6.61 2.19
N LEU A 138 2.72 6.67 3.04
CA LEU A 138 4.01 7.23 2.67
C LEU A 138 4.71 6.43 1.56
N ILE A 139 4.54 5.10 1.52
CA ILE A 139 5.04 4.27 0.42
C ILE A 139 4.31 4.63 -0.88
N ILE A 140 2.98 4.72 -0.87
CA ILE A 140 2.17 5.06 -2.06
C ILE A 140 2.62 6.38 -2.68
N LEU A 141 2.92 7.38 -1.85
CA LEU A 141 3.43 8.68 -2.31
C LEU A 141 4.73 8.55 -3.14
N GLN A 142 5.50 7.50 -2.90
CA GLN A 142 6.81 7.26 -3.51
C GLN A 142 6.77 6.39 -4.76
N LEU A 143 5.62 5.91 -5.25
CA LEU A 143 5.54 4.91 -6.33
C LEU A 143 5.28 5.53 -7.72
N PRO A 144 6.27 6.14 -8.41
CA PRO A 144 6.02 6.76 -9.72
C PRO A 144 5.72 5.75 -10.83
N ASN A 145 6.06 4.48 -10.61
CA ASN A 145 5.94 3.39 -11.59
C ASN A 145 4.78 2.45 -11.32
N ILE A 146 3.94 2.75 -10.33
CA ILE A 146 2.78 1.93 -9.98
C ILE A 146 1.85 1.78 -11.19
N GLN A 147 1.52 0.53 -11.52
CA GLN A 147 0.58 0.16 -12.58
C GLN A 147 -0.69 -0.46 -12.00
N THR A 148 -0.56 -1.21 -10.91
CA THR A 148 -1.66 -1.88 -10.24
C THR A 148 -1.67 -1.56 -8.76
N LEU A 149 -2.77 -1.00 -8.26
CA LEU A 149 -2.96 -0.66 -6.86
C LEU A 149 -4.21 -1.35 -6.31
N VAL A 150 -4.04 -2.16 -5.26
CA VAL A 150 -5.15 -2.85 -4.58
C VAL A 150 -5.09 -2.52 -3.09
N ILE A 151 -6.15 -1.91 -2.56
CA ILE A 151 -6.17 -1.41 -1.17
C ILE A 151 -7.49 -1.78 -0.50
N ASP A 152 -7.38 -2.48 0.63
CA ASP A 152 -8.49 -2.81 1.55
C ASP A 152 -8.37 -2.09 2.92
N MET A 153 -7.31 -1.30 3.10
CA MET A 153 -6.78 -0.92 4.42
C MET A 153 -7.17 0.48 4.90
N PHE A 154 -8.40 0.93 4.66
CA PHE A 154 -8.82 2.24 5.15
C PHE A 154 -9.18 2.22 6.64
N HIS A 155 -9.01 3.37 7.29
CA HIS A 155 -9.53 3.63 8.63
C HIS A 155 -11.01 3.21 8.71
N ARG A 156 -11.32 2.42 9.74
CA ARG A 156 -12.68 1.96 10.03
C ARG A 156 -13.09 2.74 11.27
N ASP A 157 -14.08 3.61 11.14
CA ASP A 157 -14.70 4.22 12.30
C ASP A 157 -15.65 3.19 12.92
N ASP A 158 -15.41 2.86 14.18
CA ASP A 158 -16.18 1.90 14.97
C ASP A 158 -17.68 2.27 15.05
N GLY A 159 -18.03 3.54 14.79
CA GLY A 159 -19.41 4.03 14.77
C GLY A 159 -20.13 4.00 13.42
N TYR A 160 -19.41 4.06 12.29
CA TYR A 160 -20.02 4.24 10.96
C TYR A 160 -19.94 3.04 10.03
N GLY A 161 -19.07 2.08 10.36
CA GLY A 161 -18.94 0.84 9.62
C GLY A 161 -18.79 1.00 8.11
N SER A 162 -18.09 2.04 7.65
CA SER A 162 -17.65 2.17 6.25
C SER A 162 -16.15 2.46 6.25
N PRO A 163 -15.36 1.98 5.27
CA PRO A 163 -14.05 2.53 5.03
C PRO A 163 -14.20 4.02 4.71
N VAL A 164 -13.67 4.90 5.55
CA VAL A 164 -13.79 6.35 5.34
C VAL A 164 -12.46 6.90 4.84
N PRO A 165 -12.22 6.98 3.53
CA PRO A 165 -10.95 7.47 3.00
C PRO A 165 -10.62 8.91 3.43
N HIS A 166 -11.61 9.73 3.75
CA HIS A 166 -11.39 11.05 4.32
C HIS A 166 -10.63 11.08 5.66
N PHE A 167 -10.70 10.00 6.45
CA PHE A 167 -10.09 9.94 7.78
C PHE A 167 -8.91 8.97 7.86
N SER A 168 -8.39 8.56 6.71
CA SER A 168 -7.32 7.59 6.57
C SER A 168 -6.07 8.25 5.98
N PRO A 169 -4.86 8.00 6.53
CA PRO A 169 -3.61 8.46 5.93
C PRO A 169 -3.50 8.11 4.44
N ILE A 170 -3.96 6.92 4.05
CA ILE A 170 -3.93 6.48 2.66
C ILE A 170 -4.82 7.38 1.79
N GLY A 171 -6.02 7.69 2.27
CA GLY A 171 -6.93 8.57 1.53
C GLY A 171 -6.46 10.03 1.49
N ASP A 172 -5.76 10.52 2.52
CA ASP A 172 -5.07 11.83 2.49
C ASP A 172 -4.03 11.87 1.36
N VAL A 173 -3.13 10.89 1.30
CA VAL A 173 -2.09 10.81 0.25
C VAL A 173 -2.72 10.68 -1.14
N LEU A 174 -3.71 9.83 -1.32
CA LEU A 174 -4.34 9.65 -2.63
C LEU A 174 -5.04 10.90 -3.15
N ARG A 175 -5.42 11.84 -2.26
CA ARG A 175 -5.97 13.16 -2.63
C ARG A 175 -4.90 14.20 -2.94
N LEU A 176 -3.66 13.99 -2.52
CA LEU A 176 -2.57 14.92 -2.80
C LEU A 176 -2.24 14.93 -4.30
N ARG A 177 -2.02 16.13 -4.83
CA ARG A 177 -1.47 16.31 -6.17
C ARG A 177 -0.04 15.76 -6.30
N ALA A 178 0.69 15.69 -5.19
CA ALA A 178 2.05 15.16 -5.15
C ALA A 178 2.10 13.65 -5.47
N THR A 179 1.00 12.94 -5.32
CA THR A 179 0.92 11.50 -5.59
C THR A 179 0.93 11.25 -7.09
N LYS A 180 2.06 10.75 -7.60
CA LYS A 180 2.28 10.52 -9.03
C LYS A 180 1.74 9.17 -9.46
N LEU A 181 0.45 9.12 -9.79
CA LEU A 181 -0.23 7.93 -10.33
C LEU A 181 -0.29 7.92 -11.87
N GLU A 182 0.66 8.57 -12.55
CA GLU A 182 0.67 8.75 -14.00
C GLU A 182 0.71 7.43 -14.79
N ARG A 183 1.31 6.40 -14.18
CA ARG A 183 1.45 5.05 -14.76
C ARG A 183 0.40 4.07 -14.29
N LEU A 184 -0.50 4.49 -13.39
CA LEU A 184 -1.54 3.63 -12.84
C LEU A 184 -2.51 3.22 -13.95
N THR A 185 -2.63 1.92 -14.16
CA THR A 185 -3.53 1.31 -15.16
C THR A 185 -4.71 0.59 -14.53
N GLU A 186 -4.55 0.12 -13.29
CA GLU A 186 -5.54 -0.69 -12.62
C GLU A 186 -5.63 -0.32 -11.13
N VAL A 187 -6.86 -0.07 -10.67
CA VAL A 187 -7.16 0.14 -9.25
C VAL A 187 -8.30 -0.78 -8.80
N HIS A 188 -8.12 -1.45 -7.68
CA HIS A 188 -9.17 -2.24 -7.03
C HIS A 188 -9.34 -1.76 -5.60
N TRP A 189 -10.55 -1.32 -5.29
CA TRP A 189 -10.87 -0.84 -3.97
C TRP A 189 -12.37 -0.91 -3.67
N PRO A 190 -12.79 -1.71 -2.68
CA PRO A 190 -12.01 -2.80 -2.08
C PRO A 190 -11.65 -3.86 -3.14
N SER A 191 -10.69 -4.71 -2.80
CA SER A 191 -10.32 -5.88 -3.57
C SER A 191 -11.52 -6.80 -3.79
N LYS A 192 -11.47 -7.60 -4.85
CA LYS A 192 -12.55 -8.55 -5.18
C LYS A 192 -12.80 -9.55 -4.06
N ASP A 193 -11.72 -9.95 -3.38
CA ASP A 193 -11.74 -10.91 -2.28
C ASP A 193 -12.08 -10.26 -0.93
N PHE A 194 -12.28 -8.95 -0.90
CA PHE A 194 -12.71 -8.25 0.31
C PHE A 194 -14.12 -8.70 0.71
N ASP A 195 -14.16 -9.54 1.74
CA ASP A 195 -15.36 -10.16 2.28
C ASP A 195 -15.97 -9.21 3.32
N CYS A 196 -16.75 -8.24 2.85
CA CYS A 196 -17.54 -7.38 3.73
C CYS A 196 -18.92 -7.15 3.12
N HIS A 197 -19.95 -7.57 3.85
CA HIS A 197 -21.34 -7.35 3.47
C HIS A 197 -21.91 -6.04 4.02
N SER A 198 -21.15 -5.31 4.84
CA SER A 198 -21.64 -4.17 5.64
C SER A 198 -20.81 -2.89 5.52
N TYR A 199 -19.67 -2.89 4.83
CA TYR A 199 -18.69 -1.78 4.86
C TYR A 199 -18.29 -1.35 3.44
N LEU A 200 -19.28 -0.92 2.65
CA LEU A 200 -19.10 -0.52 1.26
C LEU A 200 -18.98 1.01 1.13
N ILE A 201 -18.15 1.48 0.20
CA ILE A 201 -17.89 2.90 -0.03
C ILE A 201 -19.22 3.62 -0.28
N ARG A 202 -19.52 4.65 0.53
CA ARG A 202 -20.71 5.47 0.36
C ARG A 202 -20.57 6.33 -0.88
N ARG A 203 -21.69 6.66 -1.51
CA ARG A 203 -21.70 7.48 -2.74
C ARG A 203 -20.92 8.80 -2.60
N GLY A 204 -21.00 9.46 -1.44
CA GLY A 204 -20.25 10.70 -1.17
C GLY A 204 -18.74 10.49 -1.10
N GLU A 205 -18.29 9.35 -0.56
CA GLU A 205 -16.88 8.98 -0.38
C GLU A 205 -16.20 8.61 -1.72
N VAL A 206 -16.98 8.27 -2.75
CA VAL A 206 -16.46 8.08 -4.12
C VAL A 206 -15.86 9.37 -4.68
N LEU A 207 -16.35 10.54 -4.26
CA LEU A 207 -15.81 11.82 -4.73
C LEU A 207 -14.36 12.02 -4.29
N ASP A 208 -13.95 11.41 -3.19
CA ASP A 208 -12.56 11.47 -2.70
C ASP A 208 -11.60 10.66 -3.52
N MET A 209 -12.15 9.73 -4.29
CA MET A 209 -11.39 8.89 -5.20
C MET A 209 -11.21 9.55 -6.56
N LEU A 210 -11.87 10.68 -6.83
CA LEU A 210 -11.75 11.37 -8.12
C LEU A 210 -10.30 11.65 -8.54
N PRO A 211 -9.36 12.03 -7.65
CA PRO A 211 -7.96 12.18 -8.04
C PRO A 211 -7.35 10.90 -8.63
N ILE A 212 -7.66 9.74 -8.06
CA ILE A 212 -7.20 8.43 -8.53
C ILE A 212 -7.88 8.06 -9.85
N LEU A 213 -9.20 8.27 -9.92
CA LEU A 213 -10.00 7.99 -11.13
C LEU A 213 -9.62 8.89 -12.31
N ARG A 214 -8.91 9.99 -12.04
CA ARG A 214 -8.35 10.90 -13.06
C ARG A 214 -6.92 10.54 -13.47
N ALA A 215 -6.35 9.44 -12.97
CA ALA A 215 -5.05 8.98 -13.42
C ALA A 215 -5.06 8.78 -14.96
N PRO A 216 -4.10 9.37 -15.69
CA PRO A 216 -4.20 9.54 -17.15
C PRO A 216 -4.15 8.22 -17.93
N ARG A 217 -3.62 7.15 -17.32
CA ARG A 217 -3.49 5.83 -17.93
C ARG A 217 -4.42 4.79 -17.32
N LEU A 218 -5.36 5.20 -16.46
CA LEU A 218 -6.26 4.27 -15.80
C LEU A 218 -7.17 3.59 -16.83
N GLN A 219 -7.10 2.26 -16.90
CA GLN A 219 -7.89 1.44 -17.81
C GLN A 219 -8.96 0.63 -17.07
N LYS A 220 -8.65 0.24 -15.83
CA LYS A 220 -9.52 -0.60 -15.01
C LYS A 220 -9.68 0.00 -13.62
N ALA A 221 -10.93 0.18 -13.21
CA ALA A 221 -11.29 0.53 -11.85
C ALA A 221 -12.37 -0.45 -11.37
N SER A 222 -12.14 -1.09 -10.23
CA SER A 222 -13.11 -1.95 -9.56
C SER A 222 -13.45 -1.35 -8.21
N LEU A 223 -14.70 -0.91 -8.04
CA LEU A 223 -15.19 -0.31 -6.81
C LEU A 223 -16.36 -1.11 -6.23
N LYS A 224 -16.38 -1.36 -4.91
CA LYS A 224 -17.57 -1.91 -4.22
C LYS A 224 -18.27 -0.79 -3.45
N LEU A 225 -19.48 -0.45 -3.87
CA LEU A 225 -20.28 0.68 -3.37
C LEU A 225 -21.44 0.19 -2.50
N SER A 226 -21.81 0.96 -1.46
CA SER A 226 -23.00 0.65 -0.66
C SER A 226 -24.25 0.91 -1.49
N THR A 227 -25.17 -0.06 -1.47
CA THR A 227 -26.53 0.18 -1.94
C THR A 227 -27.27 0.98 -0.88
N PRO A 228 -27.96 2.08 -1.22
CA PRO A 228 -28.81 2.76 -0.26
C PRO A 228 -29.89 1.78 0.23
N THR A 229 -29.97 1.57 1.54
CA THR A 229 -31.11 0.90 2.16
C THR A 229 -32.30 1.84 2.08
N ALA A 230 -33.45 1.35 1.60
CA ALA A 230 -34.68 2.13 1.38
C ALA A 230 -35.38 2.61 2.67
N SER A 231 -34.64 2.83 3.76
CA SER A 231 -35.19 3.10 5.10
C SER A 231 -34.93 4.51 5.63
N ASP A 232 -34.29 5.39 4.86
CA ASP A 232 -34.00 6.77 5.33
C ASP A 232 -35.13 7.78 5.01
N ASP A 233 -36.25 7.34 4.41
CA ASP A 233 -37.37 8.24 4.03
C ASP A 233 -38.57 8.24 5.00
N ASP A 234 -38.57 7.46 6.10
CA ASP A 234 -39.79 7.27 6.91
C ASP A 234 -39.76 7.83 8.34
N ASN A 235 -38.92 8.83 8.63
CA ASN A 235 -38.96 9.50 9.94
C ASN A 235 -39.00 11.04 9.83
N SER A 236 -39.96 11.55 9.07
CA SER A 236 -40.37 12.96 9.12
C SER A 236 -41.88 13.11 9.05
N THR A 237 -42.63 12.45 9.94
CA THR A 237 -43.90 12.97 10.46
C THR A 237 -44.40 12.13 11.64
N ASN A 238 -44.21 12.62 12.86
CA ASN A 238 -45.26 12.83 13.87
C ASN A 238 -44.68 13.43 15.15
#